data_AF-A0A9D8DU16-F1
#
_entry.id   AF-A0A9D8DU16-F1
#
_cell.length_a   1.000
_cell.length_b   1.000
_cell.length_c   1.000
_cell.angle_alpha   90.00
_cell.angle_beta   90.00
_cell.angle_gamma   90.00
#
_symmetry.space_group_name_H-M   'P 1'
#
loop_
_entity.id
_entity.type
_entity.pdbx_description
1 polymer ?
#
loop_
_entity_poly.entity_id
_entity_poly.type
_entity_poly.pdbx_seq_one_letter_code
_entity_poly.pdbx_strand_id
1 'polypeptide(L)'
;MSRPRRRNSRPGTSHEEFFTVSFQAEAGETRQVVTNLVVEDAKGTSPNELYVGVTLSCTSPSGTVSSAGTGCNVWPSAPDFAIPVGFVLNMDVSGTYDCQADVMLCEPGNCEAPSGAGVVSIVTQRMDPKQYSFLYVSTALPAWADGVEVPAKKDLLIKPGASQRMTNTFDVGAAFPEAVRIGVLLSVTNCIEKSYPDSCAKAGKTAIQGSATMTLSLTLTQVATQPGLTCATARATAKTGARTTRITWQQHHAVGSIYVPAFDLLDDPGCSTQVKASLTVKVGKGKAVVIESGTKGKARSVLYVIPGDAAPLAQ
;
A
#
# COMPACT_ATOMS: atom_id res chain seq x y z
N MET A 1 31.37 -8.26 -7.49
CA MET A 1 29.93 -7.93 -7.57
C MET A 1 29.16 -9.19 -7.92
N SER A 2 28.25 -9.62 -7.04
CA SER A 2 27.48 -10.86 -7.20
C SER A 2 26.30 -10.65 -8.16
N ARG A 3 26.01 -11.64 -9.02
CA ARG A 3 24.86 -11.58 -9.94
C ARG A 3 23.54 -11.54 -9.15
N PRO A 4 22.53 -10.77 -9.59
CA PRO A 4 21.22 -10.76 -8.95
C PRO A 4 20.61 -12.17 -8.93
N ARG A 5 20.07 -12.56 -7.78
CA ARG A 5 19.24 -13.77 -7.68
C ARG A 5 17.82 -13.40 -8.11
N ARG A 6 17.33 -14.08 -9.14
CA ARG A 6 15.94 -13.98 -9.62
C ARG A 6 15.20 -15.24 -9.19
N ARG A 7 14.04 -15.09 -8.55
CA ARG A 7 13.12 -16.20 -8.30
C ARG A 7 12.03 -16.14 -9.37
N ASN A 8 11.86 -17.27 -10.07
CA ASN A 8 10.83 -17.44 -11.09
C ASN A 8 9.63 -18.10 -10.42
N SER A 9 8.48 -17.43 -10.41
CA SER A 9 7.21 -18.01 -9.94
C SER A 9 6.27 -18.27 -11.12
N ARG A 10 5.45 -19.31 -11.01
CA ARG A 10 4.49 -19.77 -12.04
C ARG A 10 3.05 -19.71 -11.51
N PRO A 11 2.04 -19.60 -12.39
CA PRO A 11 0.64 -19.71 -11.99
C PRO A 11 0.35 -20.98 -11.19
N GLY A 12 -0.44 -20.85 -10.12
CA GLY A 12 -0.85 -21.93 -9.24
C GLY A 12 -2.11 -21.56 -8.46
N THR A 13 -2.87 -22.56 -8.00
CA THR A 13 -4.12 -22.36 -7.21
C THR A 13 -3.85 -21.94 -5.77
N SER A 14 -2.61 -22.03 -5.31
CA SER A 14 -2.22 -21.71 -3.95
C SER A 14 -1.21 -20.57 -3.92
N HIS A 15 -1.32 -19.77 -2.88
CA HIS A 15 -0.27 -18.85 -2.46
C HIS A 15 1.07 -19.59 -2.31
N GLU A 16 2.12 -19.06 -2.94
CA GLU A 16 3.49 -19.54 -2.77
C GLU A 16 4.19 -18.70 -1.70
N GLU A 17 4.73 -19.37 -0.67
CA GLU A 17 5.55 -18.73 0.34
C GLU A 17 6.76 -18.04 -0.29
N PHE A 18 6.86 -16.72 -0.11
CA PHE A 18 7.87 -15.90 -0.74
C PHE A 18 8.93 -15.37 0.23
N PHE A 19 8.49 -14.74 1.32
CA PHE A 19 9.33 -14.34 2.44
C PHE A 19 8.71 -14.78 3.76
N THR A 20 9.57 -15.13 4.71
CA THR A 20 9.17 -15.40 6.09
C THR A 20 10.10 -14.65 7.03
N VAL A 21 9.55 -14.21 8.16
CA VAL A 21 10.31 -13.62 9.26
C VAL A 21 9.63 -13.97 10.57
N SER A 22 10.43 -14.41 11.53
CA SER A 22 9.99 -14.65 12.90
C SER A 22 10.64 -13.62 13.81
N PHE A 23 9.88 -13.10 14.77
CA PHE A 23 10.40 -12.14 15.75
C PHE A 23 9.75 -12.33 17.12
N GLN A 24 10.47 -11.96 18.17
CA GLN A 24 9.94 -11.92 19.53
C GLN A 24 9.26 -10.57 19.78
N ALA A 25 8.12 -10.59 20.46
CA ALA A 25 7.45 -9.38 20.92
C ALA A 25 6.74 -9.62 22.26
N GLU A 26 6.54 -8.54 23.02
CA GLU A 26 5.76 -8.54 24.24
C GLU A 26 4.28 -8.20 23.97
N ALA A 27 3.39 -8.70 24.83
CA ALA A 27 1.97 -8.39 24.77
C ALA A 27 1.74 -6.87 24.89
N GLY A 28 0.85 -6.34 24.05
CA GLY A 28 0.54 -4.91 24.01
C GLY A 28 1.50 -4.06 23.17
N GLU A 29 2.59 -4.64 22.64
CA GLU A 29 3.41 -3.94 21.65
C GLU A 29 2.66 -3.74 20.33
N THR A 30 3.07 -2.71 19.59
CA THR A 30 2.61 -2.45 18.22
C THR A 30 3.81 -2.46 17.28
N ARG A 31 3.70 -3.11 16.12
CA ARG A 31 4.75 -3.18 15.09
C ARG A 31 4.18 -2.81 13.72
N GLN A 32 5.00 -2.23 12.85
CA GLN A 32 4.67 -2.15 11.43
C GLN A 32 5.23 -3.38 10.73
N VAL A 33 4.40 -4.05 9.93
CA VAL A 33 4.84 -5.13 9.04
C VAL A 33 4.57 -4.70 7.61
N VAL A 34 5.61 -4.71 6.77
CA VAL A 34 5.53 -4.26 5.39
C VAL A 34 6.33 -5.20 4.48
N THR A 35 5.73 -5.54 3.35
CA THR A 35 6.41 -6.15 2.23
C THR A 35 6.31 -5.24 1.00
N ASN A 36 7.34 -5.27 0.17
CA ASN A 36 7.31 -4.61 -1.13
C ASN A 36 7.88 -5.57 -2.16
N LEU A 37 7.07 -6.01 -3.12
CA LEU A 37 7.49 -6.95 -4.15
C LEU A 37 7.86 -6.18 -5.42
N VAL A 38 9.13 -6.24 -5.85
CA VAL A 38 9.58 -5.65 -7.11
C VAL A 38 9.56 -6.70 -8.21
N VAL A 39 8.76 -6.44 -9.24
CA VAL A 39 8.59 -7.32 -10.40
C VAL A 39 9.27 -6.64 -11.59
N GLU A 40 10.28 -7.30 -12.15
CA GLU A 40 11.16 -6.78 -13.21
C GLU A 40 10.71 -7.18 -14.62
N ASP A 41 10.08 -8.35 -14.76
CA ASP A 41 9.74 -8.87 -16.09
C ASP A 41 8.71 -9.99 -16.03
N ALA A 42 7.83 -10.04 -17.04
CA ALA A 42 6.89 -11.14 -17.27
C ALA A 42 7.23 -11.82 -18.61
N LYS A 43 8.39 -12.50 -18.69
CA LYS A 43 8.83 -13.15 -19.93
C LYS A 43 8.00 -14.40 -20.23
N GLY A 44 7.60 -14.57 -21.49
CA GLY A 44 6.93 -15.78 -21.96
C GLY A 44 5.52 -16.00 -21.40
N THR A 45 4.89 -14.94 -20.90
CA THR A 45 3.45 -14.95 -20.58
C THR A 45 2.68 -15.05 -21.89
N SER A 46 2.03 -16.20 -22.12
CA SER A 46 1.21 -16.46 -23.29
C SER A 46 -0.06 -17.19 -22.85
N PRO A 47 -1.26 -16.71 -23.22
CA PRO A 47 -1.50 -15.66 -24.20
C PRO A 47 -1.63 -14.25 -23.60
N ASN A 48 -1.92 -14.08 -22.31
CA ASN A 48 -2.34 -12.80 -21.76
C ASN A 48 -1.92 -12.67 -20.29
N GLU A 49 -1.62 -11.43 -19.89
CA GLU A 49 -1.76 -10.84 -18.55
C GLU A 49 -1.77 -11.79 -17.33
N LEU A 50 -0.88 -11.59 -16.36
CA LEU A 50 -0.92 -12.30 -15.08
C LEU A 50 -1.37 -11.37 -13.96
N TYR A 51 -2.24 -11.83 -13.08
CA TYR A 51 -2.46 -11.18 -11.79
C TYR A 51 -1.39 -11.63 -10.81
N VAL A 52 -0.68 -10.68 -10.21
CA VAL A 52 0.22 -10.92 -9.08
C VAL A 52 -0.45 -10.39 -7.82
N GLY A 53 -0.92 -11.32 -6.99
CA GLY A 53 -1.37 -11.07 -5.63
C GLY A 53 -0.23 -11.21 -4.64
N VAL A 54 -0.20 -10.35 -3.64
CA VAL A 54 0.71 -10.43 -2.48
C VAL A 54 -0.15 -10.40 -1.23
N THR A 55 -0.02 -11.42 -0.38
CA THR A 55 -0.66 -11.45 0.93
C THR A 55 0.40 -11.49 2.00
N LEU A 56 0.34 -10.53 2.91
CA LEU A 56 1.17 -10.48 4.09
C LEU A 56 0.30 -10.91 5.28
N SER A 57 0.71 -11.97 5.96
CA SER A 57 0.03 -12.51 7.12
C SER A 57 1.00 -12.64 8.27
N CYS A 58 0.55 -12.39 9.49
CA CYS A 58 1.28 -12.65 10.71
C CYS A 58 0.42 -13.48 11.66
N THR A 59 0.98 -14.58 12.16
CA THR A 59 0.35 -15.47 13.13
C THR A 59 0.93 -15.21 14.49
N SER A 60 0.07 -14.93 15.47
CA SER A 60 0.48 -14.75 16.86
C SER A 60 0.67 -16.10 17.57
N PRO A 61 1.37 -16.12 18.72
CA PRO A 61 1.48 -17.33 19.55
C PRO A 61 0.11 -17.89 20.01
N SER A 62 -0.94 -17.06 20.05
CA SER A 62 -2.29 -17.49 20.38
C SER A 62 -3.01 -18.19 19.22
N GLY A 63 -2.42 -18.16 18.01
CA GLY A 63 -3.02 -18.64 16.77
C GLY A 63 -3.85 -17.58 16.03
N THR A 64 -3.88 -16.33 16.50
CA THR A 64 -4.58 -15.25 15.80
C THR A 64 -3.81 -14.83 14.56
N VAL A 65 -4.50 -14.76 13.41
CA VAL A 65 -3.90 -14.32 12.14
C VAL A 65 -4.37 -12.91 11.81
N SER A 66 -3.40 -12.02 11.60
CA SER A 66 -3.60 -10.69 11.03
C SER A 66 -3.05 -10.65 9.62
N SER A 67 -3.84 -10.21 8.65
CA SER A 67 -3.44 -10.23 7.24
C SER A 67 -3.83 -8.97 6.50
N ALA A 68 -3.00 -8.56 5.54
CA ALA A 68 -3.34 -7.62 4.48
C ALA A 68 -2.90 -8.21 3.15
N GLY A 69 -3.70 -8.04 2.11
CA GLY A 69 -3.37 -8.56 0.78
C GLY A 69 -3.73 -7.57 -0.31
N THR A 70 -2.94 -7.53 -1.36
CA THR A 70 -3.19 -6.71 -2.54
C THR A 70 -2.74 -7.40 -3.81
N GLY A 71 -2.93 -6.78 -4.96
CA GLY A 71 -2.25 -7.22 -6.17
C GLY A 71 -2.40 -6.26 -7.32
N CYS A 72 -1.81 -6.65 -8.45
CA CYS A 72 -1.94 -5.93 -9.70
C CYS A 72 -1.76 -6.88 -10.89
N ASN A 73 -2.30 -6.48 -12.04
CA ASN A 73 -2.03 -7.17 -13.29
C ASN A 73 -0.70 -6.74 -13.90
N VAL A 74 -0.03 -7.72 -14.51
CA VAL A 74 1.34 -7.71 -14.97
C VAL A 74 1.38 -8.16 -16.42
N TRP A 75 2.14 -7.44 -17.24
CA TRP A 75 2.23 -7.68 -18.67
C TRP A 75 3.63 -8.06 -19.12
N PRO A 76 3.76 -8.84 -20.20
CA PRO A 76 5.04 -9.00 -20.89
C PRO A 76 5.58 -7.63 -21.31
N SER A 77 6.85 -7.39 -21.00
CA SER A 77 7.59 -6.16 -21.35
C SER A 77 7.12 -4.86 -20.67
N ALA A 78 6.33 -4.95 -19.58
CA ALA A 78 6.06 -3.77 -18.75
C ALA A 78 7.33 -3.34 -17.99
N PRO A 79 7.55 -2.03 -17.77
CA PRO A 79 8.65 -1.57 -16.92
C PRO A 79 8.47 -2.07 -15.48
N ASP A 80 9.59 -2.21 -14.75
CA ASP A 80 9.59 -2.66 -13.36
C ASP A 80 8.59 -1.88 -12.51
N PHE A 81 7.80 -2.60 -11.72
CA PHE A 81 6.87 -2.00 -10.77
C PHE A 81 7.03 -2.67 -9.40
N ALA A 82 6.44 -2.06 -8.37
CA ALA A 82 6.46 -2.62 -7.04
C ALA A 82 5.07 -2.68 -6.43
N ILE A 83 4.80 -3.76 -5.70
CA ILE A 83 3.55 -4.04 -5.01
C ILE A 83 3.79 -3.90 -3.50
N PRO A 84 3.50 -2.73 -2.90
CA PRO A 84 3.60 -2.56 -1.45
C PRO A 84 2.36 -3.11 -0.74
N VAL A 85 2.58 -3.86 0.33
CA VAL A 85 1.56 -4.33 1.27
C VAL A 85 2.06 -4.10 2.67
N GLY A 86 1.23 -3.58 3.56
CA GLY A 86 1.59 -3.46 4.96
C GLY A 86 0.41 -3.17 5.85
N PHE A 87 0.61 -3.40 7.14
CA PHE A 87 -0.35 -3.07 8.19
C PHE A 87 0.37 -2.84 9.52
N VAL A 88 -0.38 -2.30 10.48
CA VAL A 88 0.03 -2.16 11.87
C VAL A 88 -0.47 -3.40 12.63
N LEU A 89 0.45 -4.14 13.25
CA LEU A 89 0.19 -5.36 14.00
C LEU A 89 0.25 -5.05 15.50
N ASN A 90 -0.84 -5.33 16.21
CA ASN A 90 -0.91 -5.24 17.67
C ASN A 90 -0.71 -6.64 18.26
N MET A 91 0.21 -6.75 19.21
CA MET A 91 0.57 -8.02 19.84
C MET A 91 -0.43 -8.38 20.93
N ASP A 92 -1.14 -9.48 20.76
CA ASP A 92 -2.14 -9.96 21.71
C ASP A 92 -1.52 -10.70 22.91
N VAL A 93 -0.44 -11.44 22.67
CA VAL A 93 0.30 -12.20 23.69
C VAL A 93 1.82 -12.09 23.48
N SER A 94 2.61 -12.24 24.54
CA SER A 94 4.07 -12.30 24.41
C SER A 94 4.52 -13.61 23.77
N GLY A 95 5.51 -13.55 22.88
CA GLY A 95 6.11 -14.74 22.28
C GLY A 95 6.64 -14.51 20.86
N THR A 96 6.75 -15.61 20.12
CA THR A 96 7.23 -15.59 18.72
C THR A 96 6.06 -15.36 17.78
N TYR A 97 6.14 -14.30 16.98
CA TYR A 97 5.23 -14.03 15.88
C TYR A 97 5.90 -14.44 14.58
N ASP A 98 5.12 -15.10 13.72
CA ASP A 98 5.59 -15.55 12.41
C ASP A 98 4.85 -14.79 11.33
N CYS A 99 5.57 -13.97 10.58
CA CYS A 99 5.05 -13.25 9.43
C CYS A 99 5.53 -13.88 8.13
N GLN A 100 4.62 -13.94 7.16
CA GLN A 100 4.82 -14.52 5.86
C GLN A 100 4.23 -13.61 4.79
N ALA A 101 5.03 -13.35 3.76
CA ALA A 101 4.54 -12.78 2.52
C ALA A 101 4.40 -13.89 1.49
N ASP A 102 3.18 -14.12 1.06
CA ASP A 102 2.81 -15.03 0.00
C ASP A 102 2.60 -14.30 -1.31
N VAL A 103 2.96 -14.96 -2.41
CA VAL A 103 2.69 -14.49 -3.76
C VAL A 103 1.72 -15.46 -4.43
N MET A 104 0.64 -14.93 -4.99
CA MET A 104 -0.31 -15.67 -5.82
C MET A 104 -0.19 -15.20 -7.26
N LEU A 105 -0.15 -16.16 -8.18
CA LEU A 105 -0.14 -15.91 -9.62
C LEU A 105 -1.32 -16.64 -10.25
N CYS A 106 -2.20 -15.88 -10.90
CA CYS A 106 -3.37 -16.42 -11.60
C CYS A 106 -3.65 -15.65 -12.89
N GLU A 107 -4.51 -16.22 -13.73
CA GLU A 107 -5.16 -15.48 -14.79
C GLU A 107 -6.11 -14.42 -14.19
N PRO A 108 -6.13 -13.18 -14.71
CA PRO A 108 -7.05 -12.15 -14.26
C PRO A 108 -8.50 -12.62 -14.30
N GLY A 109 -9.19 -12.54 -13.17
CA GLY A 109 -10.59 -12.98 -13.05
C GLY A 109 -10.79 -14.49 -12.86
N ASN A 110 -9.72 -15.29 -12.86
CA ASN A 110 -9.77 -16.72 -12.61
C ASN A 110 -8.60 -17.15 -11.69
N CYS A 111 -8.75 -16.91 -10.39
CA CYS A 111 -7.78 -17.35 -9.38
C CYS A 111 -8.21 -18.64 -8.66
N GLU A 112 -9.35 -19.22 -9.03
CA GLU A 112 -9.85 -20.48 -8.48
C GLU A 112 -9.43 -21.70 -9.33
N ALA A 113 -9.10 -21.50 -10.61
CA ALA A 113 -8.56 -22.53 -11.49
C ALA A 113 -7.21 -22.09 -12.08
N PRO A 114 -6.17 -22.94 -12.08
CA PRO A 114 -4.85 -22.60 -12.59
C PRO A 114 -4.83 -22.77 -14.12
N SER A 115 -5.73 -22.08 -14.83
CA SER A 115 -5.50 -21.84 -16.25
C SER A 115 -4.53 -20.66 -16.32
N GLY A 116 -3.42 -20.81 -17.02
CA GLY A 116 -2.43 -19.76 -17.20
C GLY A 116 -1.03 -20.30 -17.44
N ALA A 117 -0.37 -19.80 -18.49
CA ALA A 117 1.04 -20.08 -18.78
C ALA A 117 1.84 -18.78 -18.73
N GLY A 118 2.85 -18.73 -17.84
CA GLY A 118 3.70 -17.56 -17.70
C GLY A 118 4.68 -17.67 -16.54
N VAL A 119 5.67 -16.78 -16.54
CA VAL A 119 6.65 -16.64 -15.47
C VAL A 119 6.83 -15.16 -15.18
N VAL A 120 6.79 -14.79 -13.90
CA VAL A 120 7.23 -13.47 -13.45
C VAL A 120 8.60 -13.58 -12.77
N SER A 121 9.46 -12.59 -13.03
CA SER A 121 10.76 -12.43 -12.39
C SER A 121 10.65 -11.44 -11.25
N ILE A 122 10.84 -11.93 -10.02
CA ILE A 122 10.84 -11.12 -8.82
C ILE A 122 12.28 -10.88 -8.36
N VAL A 123 12.60 -9.63 -8.04
CA VAL A 123 13.94 -9.21 -7.63
C VAL A 123 14.10 -9.43 -6.14
N THR A 124 14.92 -10.39 -5.71
CA THR A 124 15.13 -10.65 -4.27
C THR A 124 16.42 -10.01 -3.74
N GLN A 125 17.37 -9.70 -4.61
CA GLN A 125 18.63 -9.01 -4.28
C GLN A 125 19.04 -8.13 -5.45
N ARG A 126 19.58 -6.94 -5.17
CA ARG A 126 19.79 -5.90 -6.19
C ARG A 126 21.26 -5.57 -6.48
N MET A 127 21.45 -4.81 -7.56
CA MET A 127 22.68 -4.07 -7.90
C MET A 127 22.70 -2.60 -7.41
N ASP A 128 21.58 -2.07 -6.89
CA ASP A 128 21.41 -0.71 -6.31
C ASP A 128 20.51 -0.85 -5.04
N PRO A 129 20.60 -0.16 -3.91
CA PRO A 129 19.77 -0.46 -2.72
C PRO A 129 18.24 -0.18 -2.77
N LYS A 130 17.66 0.47 -3.78
CA LYS A 130 16.27 1.02 -3.84
C LYS A 130 15.10 0.23 -4.51
N GLN A 131 15.26 -1.02 -4.98
CA GLN A 131 14.28 -1.78 -5.83
C GLN A 131 14.58 -3.28 -5.80
N TYR A 132 14.89 -3.80 -4.62
CA TYR A 132 14.75 -5.24 -4.34
C TYR A 132 13.47 -5.47 -3.53
N SER A 133 12.97 -6.70 -3.57
CA SER A 133 11.82 -7.12 -2.78
C SER A 133 12.24 -7.44 -1.36
N PHE A 134 11.43 -7.05 -0.38
CA PHE A 134 11.72 -7.29 1.03
C PHE A 134 10.45 -7.56 1.84
N LEU A 135 10.62 -8.23 2.98
CA LEU A 135 9.70 -8.26 4.10
C LEU A 135 10.41 -7.63 5.30
N TYR A 136 9.75 -6.69 5.96
CA TYR A 136 10.29 -5.91 7.06
C TYR A 136 9.30 -5.85 8.22
N VAL A 137 9.83 -5.98 9.44
CA VAL A 137 9.12 -5.77 10.71
C VAL A 137 9.87 -4.69 11.47
N SER A 138 9.15 -3.67 11.94
CA SER A 138 9.76 -2.58 12.71
C SER A 138 10.19 -3.01 14.12
N THR A 139 10.94 -2.15 14.79
CA THR A 139 11.03 -2.14 16.26
C THR A 139 9.66 -1.84 16.89
N ALA A 140 9.55 -1.97 18.22
CA ALA A 140 8.33 -1.63 18.95
C ALA A 140 8.00 -0.16 18.68
N LEU A 141 6.82 0.05 18.10
CA LEU A 141 6.37 1.38 17.79
C LEU A 141 5.90 2.06 19.08
N PRO A 142 6.07 3.39 19.18
CA PRO A 142 5.50 4.14 20.29
C PRO A 142 3.97 4.06 20.26
N ALA A 143 3.34 4.25 21.42
CA ALA A 143 1.89 4.13 21.58
C ALA A 143 1.05 5.10 20.72
N TRP A 144 1.67 6.16 20.18
CA TRP A 144 1.02 7.10 19.25
C TRP A 144 1.09 6.65 17.79
N ALA A 145 1.89 5.64 17.45
CA ALA A 145 2.02 5.17 16.08
C ALA A 145 0.77 4.36 15.70
N ASP A 146 -0.03 4.94 14.81
CA ASP A 146 -1.35 4.42 14.51
C ASP A 146 -1.57 4.24 13.00
N GLY A 147 -2.45 3.29 12.68
CA GLY A 147 -2.99 3.09 11.35
C GLY A 147 -4.44 3.57 11.30
N VAL A 148 -4.72 4.58 10.49
CA VAL A 148 -6.07 5.13 10.34
C VAL A 148 -6.68 4.70 9.02
N GLU A 149 -7.87 4.11 9.07
CA GLU A 149 -8.61 3.70 7.88
C GLU A 149 -9.03 4.90 7.03
N VAL A 150 -8.79 4.83 5.71
CA VAL A 150 -9.09 5.91 4.75
C VAL A 150 -9.55 5.30 3.42
N PRO A 151 -10.86 5.27 3.10
CA PRO A 151 -11.97 5.92 3.77
C PRO A 151 -12.53 5.09 4.94
N ALA A 152 -12.70 5.72 6.11
CA ALA A 152 -12.94 5.06 7.40
C ALA A 152 -14.19 4.18 7.56
N LYS A 153 -15.12 4.12 6.60
CA LYS A 153 -16.45 3.47 6.78
C LYS A 153 -17.15 3.00 5.51
N LYS A 154 -16.78 3.54 4.35
CA LYS A 154 -17.43 3.20 3.07
C LYS A 154 -16.53 3.56 1.91
N ASP A 155 -16.69 2.80 0.84
CA ASP A 155 -16.07 3.06 -0.44
C ASP A 155 -16.32 4.50 -0.92
N LEU A 156 -15.27 5.09 -1.49
CA LEU A 156 -15.28 6.45 -1.99
C LEU A 156 -15.16 6.44 -3.51
N LEU A 157 -16.30 6.68 -4.19
CA LEU A 157 -16.34 6.88 -5.64
C LEU A 157 -15.86 8.29 -6.03
N ILE A 158 -14.93 8.36 -6.98
CA ILE A 158 -14.37 9.58 -7.55
C ILE A 158 -14.58 9.54 -9.08
N LYS A 159 -15.39 10.47 -9.59
CA LYS A 159 -15.72 10.56 -11.02
C LYS A 159 -14.55 11.12 -11.84
N PRO A 160 -14.50 10.85 -13.16
CA PRO A 160 -13.52 11.46 -14.05
C PRO A 160 -13.50 12.98 -13.95
N GLY A 161 -12.31 13.58 -13.93
CA GLY A 161 -12.10 15.02 -13.77
C GLY A 161 -12.32 15.55 -12.34
N ALA A 162 -12.82 14.73 -11.42
CA ALA A 162 -13.03 15.14 -10.04
C ALA A 162 -11.79 14.90 -9.17
N SER A 163 -11.75 15.60 -8.04
CA SER A 163 -10.80 15.37 -6.96
C SER A 163 -11.54 15.19 -5.66
N GLN A 164 -11.07 14.27 -4.81
CA GLN A 164 -11.51 14.17 -3.43
C GLN A 164 -10.36 14.41 -2.48
N ARG A 165 -10.66 15.15 -1.41
CA ARG A 165 -9.73 15.39 -0.31
C ARG A 165 -10.24 14.70 0.94
N MET A 166 -9.38 13.88 1.53
CA MET A 166 -9.59 13.22 2.80
C MET A 166 -8.60 13.81 3.78
N THR A 167 -9.10 14.27 4.93
CA THR A 167 -8.27 14.87 5.97
C THR A 167 -8.39 14.08 7.25
N ASN A 168 -7.26 13.88 7.90
CA ASN A 168 -7.24 13.32 9.24
C ASN A 168 -6.24 14.10 10.10
N THR A 169 -6.50 14.18 11.39
CA THR A 169 -5.60 14.80 12.36
C THR A 169 -5.28 13.76 13.41
N PHE A 170 -4.00 13.58 13.71
CA PHE A 170 -3.51 12.65 14.71
C PHE A 170 -2.45 13.33 15.56
N ASP A 171 -2.29 12.85 16.78
CA ASP A 171 -1.29 13.32 17.72
C ASP A 171 -0.10 12.37 17.69
N VAL A 172 1.10 12.91 17.50
CA VAL A 172 2.34 12.13 17.49
C VAL A 172 3.07 12.17 18.84
N GLY A 173 2.39 12.67 19.89
CA GLY A 173 2.84 12.62 21.28
C GLY A 173 3.86 13.69 21.66
N ALA A 174 4.16 13.86 22.95
CA ALA A 174 5.10 14.88 23.44
C ALA A 174 6.57 14.40 23.49
N ALA A 175 6.83 13.10 23.37
CA ALA A 175 8.16 12.53 23.43
C ALA A 175 8.83 12.58 22.04
N PHE A 176 9.43 13.73 21.72
CA PHE A 176 10.03 14.03 20.41
C PHE A 176 11.55 14.21 20.45
N PRO A 177 12.33 13.24 19.96
CA PRO A 177 13.67 13.52 19.45
C PRO A 177 13.83 13.36 17.92
N GLU A 178 12.84 12.82 17.17
CA GLU A 178 13.05 12.40 15.76
C GLU A 178 11.92 12.74 14.78
N ALA A 179 12.24 12.74 13.48
CA ALA A 179 11.31 12.93 12.36
C ALA A 179 10.20 11.86 12.35
N VAL A 180 8.99 12.20 11.88
CA VAL A 180 7.94 11.19 11.62
C VAL A 180 7.81 10.85 10.15
N ARG A 181 7.39 9.62 9.87
CA ARG A 181 7.02 9.14 8.53
C ARG A 181 5.53 8.91 8.46
N ILE A 182 4.91 9.52 7.47
CA ILE A 182 3.47 9.39 7.23
C ILE A 182 3.26 8.94 5.80
N GLY A 183 2.50 7.85 5.64
CA GLY A 183 2.22 7.29 4.33
C GLY A 183 0.81 6.73 4.22
N VAL A 184 0.40 6.48 2.99
CA VAL A 184 -0.92 6.01 2.62
C VAL A 184 -0.76 4.81 1.69
N LEU A 185 -1.51 3.76 1.97
CA LEU A 185 -1.79 2.65 1.06
C LEU A 185 -3.29 2.65 0.75
N LEU A 186 -3.67 2.69 -0.52
CA LEU A 186 -5.05 2.68 -0.98
C LEU A 186 -5.32 1.43 -1.80
N SER A 187 -6.39 0.71 -1.49
CA SER A 187 -7.02 -0.25 -2.41
C SER A 187 -7.90 0.52 -3.37
N VAL A 188 -7.64 0.36 -4.67
CA VAL A 188 -8.23 1.17 -5.71
C VAL A 188 -8.86 0.29 -6.77
N THR A 189 -10.14 0.52 -7.06
CA THR A 189 -10.85 -0.13 -8.15
C THR A 189 -11.21 0.86 -9.26
N ASN A 190 -11.00 0.48 -10.52
CA ASN A 190 -11.48 1.22 -11.67
C ASN A 190 -12.88 0.74 -12.08
N CYS A 191 -13.87 1.63 -12.14
CA CYS A 191 -15.27 1.28 -12.46
C CYS A 191 -15.49 0.95 -13.95
N ILE A 192 -14.91 -0.17 -14.39
CA ILE A 192 -15.15 -0.79 -15.69
C ILE A 192 -16.32 -1.77 -15.66
N GLU A 193 -16.59 -2.34 -14.49
CA GLU A 193 -17.76 -3.16 -14.19
C GLU A 193 -18.79 -2.33 -13.42
N LYS A 194 -20.09 -2.51 -13.74
CA LYS A 194 -21.15 -1.75 -13.06
C LYS A 194 -21.40 -2.25 -11.65
N SER A 195 -21.25 -3.54 -11.42
CA SER A 195 -21.65 -4.20 -10.18
C SER A 195 -20.55 -4.29 -9.15
N TYR A 196 -19.32 -3.87 -9.47
CA TYR A 196 -18.20 -4.14 -8.58
C TYR A 196 -17.15 -3.02 -8.50
N PRO A 197 -16.82 -2.57 -7.26
CA PRO A 197 -17.65 -2.71 -6.05
C PRO A 197 -19.04 -2.11 -6.27
N ASP A 198 -20.00 -2.34 -5.36
CA ASP A 198 -21.38 -1.79 -5.46
C ASP A 198 -21.40 -0.27 -5.74
N SER A 199 -20.37 0.43 -5.26
CA SER A 199 -20.16 1.86 -5.50
C SER A 199 -19.98 2.22 -6.98
N CYS A 200 -19.47 1.31 -7.81
CA CYS A 200 -19.32 1.52 -9.25
C CYS A 200 -20.64 1.57 -10.02
N ALA A 201 -21.74 1.06 -9.45
CA ALA A 201 -23.07 1.21 -10.06
C ALA A 201 -23.47 2.70 -10.20
N LYS A 202 -22.92 3.55 -9.33
CA LYS A 202 -23.16 5.00 -9.29
C LYS A 202 -22.19 5.80 -10.19
N ALA A 203 -21.25 5.13 -10.86
CA ALA A 203 -20.26 5.77 -11.73
C ALA A 203 -20.81 6.21 -13.10
N GLY A 204 -21.98 5.68 -13.50
CA GLY A 204 -22.60 5.98 -14.79
C GLY A 204 -21.99 5.17 -15.94
N LYS A 205 -21.16 5.79 -16.79
CA LYS A 205 -20.58 5.16 -17.99
C LYS A 205 -19.46 4.16 -17.65
N THR A 206 -19.79 2.90 -17.48
CA THR A 206 -18.81 1.81 -17.46
C THR A 206 -18.53 1.32 -18.88
N ALA A 207 -17.31 0.88 -19.15
CA ALA A 207 -16.96 0.21 -20.41
C ALA A 207 -15.81 -0.73 -20.07
N ILE A 208 -15.98 -1.99 -20.47
CA ILE A 208 -15.09 -3.11 -20.12
C ILE A 208 -13.66 -2.87 -20.65
N GLN A 209 -13.44 -1.98 -21.62
CA GLN A 209 -12.11 -1.66 -22.16
C GLN A 209 -11.57 -0.27 -21.75
N GLY A 210 -12.02 0.27 -20.61
CA GLY A 210 -11.66 1.60 -20.13
C GLY A 210 -10.32 1.71 -19.39
N SER A 211 -9.93 2.92 -19.00
CA SER A 211 -8.88 3.14 -18.00
C SER A 211 -9.20 4.38 -17.18
N ALA A 212 -8.68 4.47 -15.96
CA ALA A 212 -8.70 5.66 -15.14
C ALA A 212 -7.28 6.14 -14.87
N THR A 213 -7.05 7.44 -14.90
CA THR A 213 -5.77 8.01 -14.44
C THR A 213 -5.97 8.61 -13.05
N MET A 214 -5.10 8.28 -12.11
CA MET A 214 -5.17 8.75 -10.73
C MET A 214 -3.87 9.43 -10.30
N THR A 215 -3.98 10.59 -9.63
CA THR A 215 -2.87 11.26 -8.98
C THR A 215 -3.12 11.33 -7.49
N LEU A 216 -2.09 10.99 -6.70
CA LEU A 216 -2.08 11.12 -5.25
C LEU A 216 -1.21 12.30 -4.84
N SER A 217 -1.72 13.09 -3.91
CA SER A 217 -0.97 14.13 -3.21
C SER A 217 -1.25 14.02 -1.72
N LEU A 218 -0.21 14.10 -0.91
CA LEU A 218 -0.31 14.10 0.54
C LEU A 218 0.34 15.38 1.05
N THR A 219 -0.44 16.19 1.78
CA THR A 219 0.07 17.35 2.50
C THR A 219 0.00 17.05 3.99
N LEU A 220 1.09 17.28 4.70
CA LEU A 220 1.19 17.23 6.14
C LEU A 220 1.34 18.64 6.66
N THR A 221 0.58 19.00 7.68
CA THR A 221 0.68 20.31 8.33
C THR A 221 0.59 20.09 9.83
N GLN A 222 1.62 20.51 10.55
CA GLN A 222 1.59 20.59 12.00
C GLN A 222 0.56 21.66 12.41
N VAL A 223 -0.30 21.34 13.36
CA VAL A 223 -1.41 22.20 13.76
C VAL A 223 -0.86 23.31 14.67
N ALA A 224 -1.10 24.56 14.28
CA ALA A 224 -0.84 25.71 15.14
C ALA A 224 -1.88 25.79 16.27
N THR A 225 -1.43 26.11 17.48
CA THR A 225 -2.29 26.40 18.64
C THR A 225 -2.66 27.89 18.72
N GLN A 226 -2.02 28.74 17.92
CA GLN A 226 -2.31 30.18 17.82
C GLN A 226 -2.68 30.59 16.38
N PRO A 227 -3.69 31.44 16.17
CA PRO A 227 -4.05 31.94 14.85
C PRO A 227 -2.90 32.71 14.17
N GLY A 228 -2.69 32.47 12.88
CA GLY A 228 -1.69 33.19 12.07
C GLY A 228 -0.25 32.65 12.18
N LEU A 229 0.01 31.72 13.09
CA LEU A 229 1.31 31.05 13.18
C LEU A 229 1.48 30.02 12.05
N THR A 230 2.67 29.93 11.49
CA THR A 230 3.03 28.92 10.48
C THR A 230 3.88 27.83 11.13
N CYS A 231 3.36 26.60 11.19
CA CYS A 231 4.09 25.43 11.67
C CYS A 231 4.62 24.58 10.50
N ALA A 232 5.31 23.47 10.81
CA ALA A 232 5.87 22.58 9.79
C ALA A 232 4.83 22.17 8.75
N THR A 233 5.22 22.18 7.47
CA THR A 233 4.41 21.65 6.37
C THR A 233 5.28 20.90 5.38
N ALA A 234 4.89 19.68 5.04
CA ALA A 234 5.52 18.88 4.00
C ALA A 234 4.49 18.42 2.98
N ARG A 235 4.96 18.20 1.74
CA ARG A 235 4.11 17.76 0.64
C ARG A 235 4.80 16.67 -0.14
N ALA A 236 4.11 15.55 -0.31
CA ALA A 236 4.44 14.55 -1.31
C ALA A 236 3.44 14.66 -2.46
N THR A 237 3.93 14.58 -3.69
CA THR A 237 3.08 14.36 -4.86
C THR A 237 3.70 13.26 -5.67
N ALA A 238 2.95 12.18 -5.86
CA ALA A 238 3.35 11.16 -6.81
C ALA A 238 3.03 11.69 -8.22
N LYS A 239 4.01 12.38 -8.84
CA LYS A 239 3.96 12.76 -10.25
C LYS A 239 4.29 11.52 -11.08
N THR A 240 3.25 10.85 -11.59
CA THR A 240 3.21 10.13 -12.88
C THR A 240 4.54 9.58 -13.44
N GLY A 241 4.70 8.24 -13.42
CA GLY A 241 5.65 7.56 -14.33
C GLY A 241 6.61 6.56 -13.67
N ALA A 242 6.07 5.54 -12.99
CA ALA A 242 6.68 4.20 -12.82
C ALA A 242 5.84 3.28 -11.92
N ARG A 243 4.95 3.82 -11.06
CA ARG A 243 4.10 3.02 -10.19
C ARG A 243 2.65 3.53 -10.21
N THR A 244 1.86 2.87 -11.07
CA THR A 244 0.38 2.86 -11.23
C THR A 244 -0.35 4.21 -11.17
N THR A 245 -0.14 5.03 -12.19
CA THR A 245 -0.94 6.24 -12.45
C THR A 245 -2.14 5.99 -13.37
N ARG A 246 -2.10 4.93 -14.19
CA ARG A 246 -3.19 4.55 -15.09
C ARG A 246 -3.66 3.16 -14.72
N ILE A 247 -4.88 3.06 -14.22
CA ILE A 247 -5.55 1.82 -13.85
C ILE A 247 -6.36 1.43 -15.09
N THR A 248 -5.89 0.43 -15.83
CA THR A 248 -6.61 -0.01 -17.04
C THR A 248 -7.77 -0.91 -16.68
N TRP A 249 -8.54 -1.35 -17.67
CA TRP A 249 -9.60 -2.32 -17.46
C TRP A 249 -9.03 -3.68 -17.05
N GLN A 250 -7.82 -3.96 -17.49
CA GLN A 250 -7.13 -5.17 -17.10
C GLN A 250 -6.68 -5.07 -15.65
N GLN A 251 -6.15 -3.93 -15.18
CA GLN A 251 -5.86 -3.65 -13.76
C GLN A 251 -7.12 -3.25 -12.98
N HIS A 252 -8.21 -4.03 -13.06
CA HIS A 252 -9.48 -3.72 -12.39
C HIS A 252 -9.30 -3.31 -10.92
N HIS A 253 -8.31 -3.90 -10.23
CA HIS A 253 -7.81 -3.50 -8.91
C HIS A 253 -6.33 -3.09 -8.96
N ALA A 254 -5.97 -2.08 -8.17
CA ALA A 254 -4.61 -1.59 -8.02
C ALA A 254 -4.35 -1.05 -6.60
N VAL A 255 -3.06 -0.91 -6.25
CA VAL A 255 -2.64 -0.15 -5.07
C VAL A 255 -2.15 1.23 -5.47
N GLY A 256 -2.66 2.23 -4.77
CA GLY A 256 -2.05 3.55 -4.73
C GLY A 256 -1.24 3.71 -3.45
N SER A 257 0.04 4.08 -3.54
CA SER A 257 0.85 4.40 -2.37
C SER A 257 1.49 5.78 -2.48
N ILE A 258 1.52 6.53 -1.39
CA ILE A 258 2.26 7.80 -1.29
C ILE A 258 2.74 7.98 0.14
N TYR A 259 3.92 8.55 0.34
CA TYR A 259 4.44 8.83 1.67
C TYR A 259 5.32 10.08 1.68
N VAL A 260 5.48 10.67 2.86
CA VAL A 260 6.47 11.72 3.13
C VAL A 260 7.61 11.06 3.93
N PRO A 261 8.85 11.03 3.40
CA PRO A 261 9.96 10.25 3.96
C PRO A 261 10.45 10.74 5.32
N ALA A 262 10.32 12.03 5.60
CA ALA A 262 10.62 12.63 6.90
C ALA A 262 9.81 13.91 7.05
N PHE A 263 9.16 14.08 8.19
CA PHE A 263 8.44 15.28 8.57
C PHE A 263 8.88 15.69 9.97
N ASP A 264 9.71 16.72 10.04
CA ASP A 264 10.19 17.29 11.28
C ASP A 264 9.15 18.28 11.80
N LEU A 265 8.71 18.08 13.05
CA LEU A 265 7.87 19.05 13.74
C LEU A 265 8.71 20.24 14.21
N LEU A 266 8.12 21.44 14.18
CA LEU A 266 8.72 22.60 14.84
C LEU A 266 8.41 22.56 16.33
N ASP A 267 9.42 22.87 17.15
CA ASP A 267 9.32 22.99 18.62
C ASP A 267 9.03 24.45 19.06
N ASP A 268 8.48 25.25 18.15
CA ASP A 268 8.20 26.65 18.44
C ASP A 268 6.98 26.81 19.37
N PRO A 269 7.01 27.73 20.36
CA PRO A 269 5.85 28.07 21.16
C PRO A 269 4.67 28.47 20.27
N GLY A 270 3.61 27.65 20.27
CA GLY A 270 2.45 27.85 19.40
C GLY A 270 2.28 26.78 18.32
N CYS A 271 3.22 25.85 18.16
CA CYS A 271 3.05 24.66 17.34
C CYS A 271 2.76 23.43 18.22
N SER A 272 1.70 22.68 17.87
CA SER A 272 1.30 21.48 18.63
C SER A 272 2.01 20.23 18.14
N THR A 273 1.84 19.13 18.88
CA THR A 273 2.22 17.77 18.45
C THR A 273 1.20 17.15 17.50
N GLN A 274 0.14 17.86 17.13
CA GLN A 274 -0.86 17.35 16.20
C GLN A 274 -0.44 17.60 14.76
N VAL A 275 -0.60 16.58 13.92
CA VAL A 275 -0.35 16.65 12.49
C VAL A 275 -1.63 16.39 11.75
N LYS A 276 -1.99 17.31 10.87
CA LYS A 276 -3.07 17.17 9.90
C LYS A 276 -2.51 16.59 8.61
N ALA A 277 -2.90 15.36 8.29
CA ALA A 277 -2.71 14.78 6.96
C ALA A 277 -3.89 15.14 6.05
N SER A 278 -3.59 15.59 4.85
CA SER A 278 -4.56 15.90 3.80
C SER A 278 -4.18 15.14 2.53
N LEU A 279 -4.79 13.97 2.35
CA LEU A 279 -4.68 13.17 1.14
C LEU A 279 -5.65 13.71 0.08
N THR A 280 -5.14 14.01 -1.10
CA THR A 280 -5.94 14.34 -2.28
C THR A 280 -5.77 13.26 -3.32
N VAL A 281 -6.91 12.72 -3.77
CA VAL A 281 -6.98 11.78 -4.89
C VAL A 281 -7.66 12.51 -6.06
N LYS A 282 -6.94 12.68 -7.16
CA LYS A 282 -7.48 13.30 -8.38
C LYS A 282 -7.63 12.25 -9.46
N VAL A 283 -8.82 12.13 -10.03
CA VAL A 283 -9.07 11.28 -11.20
C VAL A 283 -9.05 12.15 -12.44
N GLY A 284 -8.16 11.81 -13.37
CA GLY A 284 -8.02 12.46 -14.66
C GLY A 284 -9.12 12.06 -15.65
N LYS A 285 -8.77 12.06 -16.94
CA LYS A 285 -9.65 11.55 -17.99
C LYS A 285 -9.79 10.04 -17.88
N GLY A 286 -10.94 9.51 -18.28
CA GLY A 286 -11.19 8.07 -18.33
C GLY A 286 -12.40 7.64 -17.49
N LYS A 287 -12.23 6.56 -16.73
CA LYS A 287 -13.25 5.97 -15.85
C LYS A 287 -13.18 6.51 -14.43
N ALA A 288 -14.28 6.31 -13.70
CA ALA A 288 -14.31 6.60 -12.28
C ALA A 288 -13.46 5.60 -11.51
N VAL A 289 -12.99 6.03 -10.34
CA VAL A 289 -12.21 5.21 -9.42
C VAL A 289 -12.97 5.09 -8.10
N VAL A 290 -12.92 3.93 -7.48
CA VAL A 290 -13.35 3.73 -6.10
C VAL A 290 -12.12 3.51 -5.24
N ILE A 291 -11.98 4.28 -4.16
CA ILE A 291 -11.10 3.93 -3.06
C ILE A 291 -11.89 3.05 -2.11
N GLU A 292 -11.47 1.80 -1.95
CA GLU A 292 -12.19 0.83 -1.14
C GLU A 292 -11.85 1.02 0.34
N SER A 293 -12.87 0.97 1.19
CA SER A 293 -12.69 0.98 2.66
C SER A 293 -12.00 -0.31 3.16
N GLY A 294 -12.20 -1.42 2.43
CA GLY A 294 -11.64 -2.74 2.72
C GLY A 294 -12.57 -3.60 3.58
N THR A 295 -12.27 -4.91 3.65
CA THR A 295 -12.95 -5.91 4.50
C THR A 295 -11.92 -6.94 4.97
N LYS A 296 -12.31 -8.00 5.71
CA LYS A 296 -11.39 -9.08 6.10
C LYS A 296 -10.71 -9.80 4.91
N GLY A 297 -11.25 -9.67 3.69
CA GLY A 297 -10.70 -10.32 2.48
C GLY A 297 -10.09 -9.37 1.45
N LYS A 298 -9.94 -8.06 1.74
CA LYS A 298 -9.38 -7.05 0.82
C LYS A 298 -8.43 -6.11 1.56
N ALA A 299 -7.40 -5.59 0.88
CA ALA A 299 -6.56 -4.53 1.42
C ALA A 299 -7.42 -3.41 2.00
N ARG A 300 -7.22 -3.11 3.29
CA ARG A 300 -7.77 -1.90 3.90
C ARG A 300 -6.94 -0.72 3.46
N SER A 301 -7.60 0.30 2.93
CA SER A 301 -6.93 1.55 2.65
C SER A 301 -6.59 2.24 3.97
N VAL A 302 -5.32 2.54 4.20
CA VAL A 302 -4.79 2.98 5.50
C VAL A 302 -3.81 4.13 5.33
N LEU A 303 -3.95 5.14 6.20
CA LEU A 303 -2.94 6.14 6.50
C LEU A 303 -2.17 5.63 7.73
N TYR A 304 -0.87 5.41 7.61
CA TYR A 304 -0.03 5.02 8.74
C TYR A 304 0.89 6.17 9.16
N VAL A 305 1.17 6.23 10.46
CA VAL A 305 2.02 7.22 11.09
C VAL A 305 3.01 6.48 11.98
N ILE A 306 4.30 6.60 11.69
CA ILE A 306 5.36 5.87 12.39
C ILE A 306 6.58 6.77 12.60
N PRO A 307 7.51 6.40 13.50
CA PRO A 307 8.83 7.04 13.59
C PRO A 307 9.61 7.00 12.27
N GLY A 308 10.41 8.03 12.02
CA GLY A 308 11.14 8.25 10.78
C GLY A 308 12.31 7.30 10.53
N ASP A 309 12.68 6.47 11.48
CA ASP A 309 13.68 5.41 11.37
C ASP A 309 13.03 4.02 11.19
N ALA A 310 11.75 3.89 11.51
CA ALA A 310 11.03 2.62 11.65
C ALA A 310 10.68 1.90 10.34
N ALA A 311 11.08 2.38 9.15
CA ALA A 311 10.86 1.62 7.91
C ALA A 311 11.92 1.92 6.83
N PRO A 312 12.47 0.92 6.12
CA PRO A 312 13.31 1.13 4.94
C PRO A 312 12.44 1.24 3.68
N LEU A 313 11.49 2.18 3.63
CA LEU A 313 10.73 2.43 2.40
C LEU A 313 11.62 3.17 1.40
N ALA A 314 11.78 2.57 0.22
CA ALA A 314 12.69 3.02 -0.83
C ALA A 314 12.48 4.49 -1.20
N GLN A 315 13.49 5.34 -0.91
CA GLN A 315 13.61 6.73 -1.37
C GLN A 315 13.80 6.83 -2.88
#